data_AF-A0A7C3CGN5-F1
#
_entry.id   AF-A0A7C3CGN5-F1
#
_cell.length_a   1.000
_cell.length_b   1.000
_cell.length_c   1.000
_cell.angle_alpha   90.00
_cell.angle_beta   90.00
_cell.angle_gamma   90.00
#
_symmetry.space_group_name_H-M   'P 1'
#
loop_
_entity.id
_entity.type
_entity.pdbx_description
1 polymer ?
#
loop_
_entity_poly.entity_id
_entity_poly.type
_entity_poly.pdbx_seq_one_letter_code
_entity_poly.pdbx_strand_id
1 'polypeptide(L)'
;MKVPRVMSTQHPDNVSLPFFAETSDMSGEDEIQEAYYAFSHLGCEEQMWDSEGKEVDDFVVKKLLTRYPHFFRKNRLGETCFLTLRVPNPSVEKEEAKVLVEALESIPRSMDAARLFYGDPAPAPIFEVILPMTTSARDLNRVYFFYRHFISGKQYQPIYEGDITLAEWVGDFLPESIQVIPLFEDIPSMLKADQILEEFLHGKDLTRIRVFLARSDPALNYGSVAAVLGNKLALKRLERLASRLELDIYPILGVGSPPFRGNLSPHTVELVLQEYPCVETFTVQSAFKYDHPIEEVIEAIKKLKNFIRYPLEEFDEALALELIEKTSREYQRIVELLAPLVNRVARDIPRRRMRKLHVGLFGYSRSLGKVTLPRAIGFCGACYSLGLPPEILGLSALEPEELDRLKEIYRNLEKDLSLALRYFNPRVLEILPAEVRKAVHRSLDLVNYLSLDCYPDSAHQESTSRIIRKLKREPHPDLTDMIIEAAHLRKFLG
;
A
#
# COMPACT_ATOMS: atom_id res chain seq x y z
N MET A 1 -11.54 18.28 -12.81
CA MET A 1 -10.83 17.02 -13.19
C MET A 1 -11.30 15.91 -12.28
N LYS A 2 -11.68 14.76 -12.85
CA LYS A 2 -12.13 13.58 -12.08
C LYS A 2 -11.03 13.08 -11.14
N VAL A 3 -11.38 12.64 -9.94
CA VAL A 3 -10.44 11.93 -9.04
C VAL A 3 -10.66 10.42 -9.24
N PRO A 4 -9.60 9.62 -9.45
CA PRO A 4 -9.75 8.19 -9.66
C PRO A 4 -10.21 7.47 -8.40
N ARG A 5 -11.09 6.47 -8.57
CA ARG A 5 -11.62 5.63 -7.48
C ARG A 5 -10.78 4.39 -7.22
N VAL A 6 -10.07 3.92 -8.25
CA VAL A 6 -9.31 2.67 -8.22
C VAL A 6 -7.91 2.88 -8.79
N MET A 7 -6.92 2.69 -7.92
CA MET A 7 -5.50 2.78 -8.23
C MET A 7 -4.89 1.38 -8.30
N SER A 8 -4.55 0.91 -9.50
CA SER A 8 -3.72 -0.28 -9.67
C SER A 8 -2.31 -0.01 -9.16
N THR A 9 -1.73 -0.97 -8.45
CA THR A 9 -0.38 -0.84 -7.89
C THR A 9 0.50 -2.03 -8.26
N GLN A 10 1.80 -1.89 -7.99
CA GLN A 10 2.84 -2.87 -8.32
C GLN A 10 3.34 -3.63 -7.08
N HIS A 11 2.45 -3.98 -6.15
CA HIS A 11 2.83 -4.76 -4.97
C HIS A 11 3.14 -6.22 -5.36
N PRO A 12 4.19 -6.86 -4.80
CA PRO A 12 4.54 -8.25 -5.11
C PRO A 12 3.77 -9.26 -4.22
N ASP A 13 2.46 -9.10 -4.07
CA ASP A 13 1.62 -9.86 -3.14
C ASP A 13 0.87 -11.04 -3.80
N ASN A 14 0.98 -11.20 -5.11
CA ASN A 14 0.33 -12.27 -5.87
C ASN A 14 1.01 -13.63 -5.71
N VAL A 15 0.21 -14.68 -5.78
CA VAL A 15 0.68 -16.07 -5.82
C VAL A 15 1.00 -16.46 -7.26
N SER A 16 0.05 -16.23 -8.15
CA SER A 16 0.12 -16.65 -9.55
C SER A 16 0.90 -15.64 -10.36
N LEU A 17 1.77 -16.11 -11.26
CA LEU A 17 2.42 -15.20 -12.20
C LEU A 17 1.37 -14.62 -13.16
N PRO A 18 1.38 -13.30 -13.41
CA PRO A 18 0.47 -12.72 -14.39
C PRO A 18 0.68 -13.37 -15.75
N PHE A 19 -0.40 -13.63 -16.47
CA PHE A 19 -0.39 -14.36 -17.75
C PHE A 19 0.46 -13.71 -18.85
N PHE A 20 0.79 -12.43 -18.68
CA PHE A 20 1.61 -11.65 -19.60
C PHE A 20 3.07 -11.52 -19.16
N ALA A 21 3.43 -11.97 -17.95
CA ALA A 21 4.80 -11.86 -17.46
C ALA A 21 5.69 -12.93 -18.12
N GLU A 22 6.81 -12.50 -18.69
CA GLU A 22 7.78 -13.43 -19.30
C GLU A 22 8.60 -14.19 -18.26
N THR A 23 8.79 -13.60 -17.07
CA THR A 23 9.55 -14.20 -15.96
C THR A 23 8.84 -14.02 -14.62
N SER A 24 9.31 -14.72 -13.58
CA SER A 24 8.73 -14.61 -12.24
C SER A 24 8.93 -13.25 -11.57
N ASP A 25 9.96 -12.51 -11.99
CA ASP A 25 10.30 -11.20 -11.48
C ASP A 25 9.96 -10.14 -12.52
N MET A 26 8.73 -9.62 -12.47
CA MET A 26 8.29 -8.59 -13.41
C MET A 26 9.20 -7.36 -13.37
N SER A 27 9.62 -6.89 -14.56
CA SER A 27 10.40 -5.67 -14.74
C SER A 27 10.21 -5.06 -16.14
N GLY A 28 10.46 -3.75 -16.27
CA GLY A 28 10.50 -3.07 -17.56
C GLY A 28 9.21 -3.20 -18.38
N GLU A 29 9.27 -3.94 -19.50
CA GLU A 29 8.14 -4.10 -20.43
C GLU A 29 6.93 -4.81 -19.82
N ASP A 30 7.13 -5.73 -18.87
CA ASP A 30 6.04 -6.40 -18.15
C ASP A 30 5.18 -5.38 -17.40
N GLU A 31 5.80 -4.34 -16.82
CA GLU A 31 5.11 -3.31 -16.05
C GLU A 31 4.33 -2.34 -16.96
N ILE A 32 4.81 -2.09 -18.18
CA ILE A 32 4.07 -1.33 -19.20
C ILE A 32 2.84 -2.10 -19.64
N GLN A 33 2.98 -3.42 -19.86
CA GLN A 33 1.86 -4.27 -20.21
C GLN A 33 0.85 -4.42 -19.06
N GLU A 34 1.33 -4.50 -17.83
CA GLU A 34 0.48 -4.48 -16.63
C GLU A 34 -0.34 -3.19 -16.53
N ALA A 35 0.30 -2.02 -16.68
CA ALA A 35 -0.38 -0.74 -16.62
C ALA A 35 -1.48 -0.66 -17.69
N TYR A 36 -1.16 -1.08 -18.92
CA TYR A 36 -2.15 -1.16 -19.98
C TYR A 36 -3.29 -2.14 -19.64
N TYR A 37 -2.99 -3.33 -19.13
CA TYR A 37 -3.99 -4.33 -18.74
C TYR A 37 -4.93 -3.79 -17.65
N ALA A 38 -4.39 -3.12 -16.63
CA ALA A 38 -5.17 -2.50 -15.57
C ALA A 38 -6.16 -1.46 -16.12
N PHE A 39 -5.72 -0.60 -17.03
CA PHE A 39 -6.60 0.40 -17.65
C PHE A 39 -7.64 -0.23 -18.60
N SER A 40 -7.20 -1.11 -19.50
CA SER A 40 -7.99 -1.54 -20.65
C SER A 40 -8.90 -2.74 -20.39
N HIS A 41 -8.50 -3.66 -19.52
CA HIS A 41 -9.23 -4.90 -19.27
C HIS A 41 -9.90 -4.90 -17.89
N LEU A 42 -9.19 -4.44 -16.86
CA LEU A 42 -9.73 -4.41 -15.50
C LEU A 42 -10.62 -3.19 -15.24
N GLY A 43 -10.36 -2.08 -15.94
CA GLY A 43 -11.10 -0.83 -15.81
C GLY A 43 -10.66 0.04 -14.63
N CYS A 44 -9.45 -0.17 -14.11
CA CYS A 44 -8.79 0.74 -13.18
C CYS A 44 -8.63 2.12 -13.83
N GLU A 45 -8.63 3.17 -13.02
CA GLU A 45 -8.57 4.56 -13.50
C GLU A 45 -7.18 5.15 -13.31
N GLU A 46 -6.40 4.59 -12.40
CA GLU A 46 -5.08 5.08 -12.06
C GLU A 46 -4.10 3.92 -11.95
N GLN A 47 -2.86 4.16 -12.36
CA GLN A 47 -1.72 3.28 -12.11
C GLN A 47 -0.71 4.04 -11.25
N MET A 48 -0.38 3.49 -10.08
CA MET A 48 0.78 3.93 -9.31
C MET A 48 2.03 3.33 -9.94
N TRP A 49 2.98 4.20 -10.31
CA TRP A 49 4.27 3.80 -10.84
C TRP A 49 5.31 3.87 -9.73
N ASP A 50 5.85 2.71 -9.34
CA ASP A 50 6.74 2.59 -8.18
C ASP A 50 8.18 2.93 -8.58
N SER A 51 8.58 4.19 -8.36
CA SER A 51 9.97 4.63 -8.52
C SER A 51 10.83 4.39 -7.27
N GLU A 52 10.21 3.98 -6.14
CA GLU A 52 10.93 3.60 -4.92
C GLU A 52 11.49 2.18 -5.03
N GLY A 53 12.79 2.02 -4.78
CA GLY A 53 13.42 0.70 -4.64
C GLY A 53 13.51 -0.13 -5.92
N LYS A 54 13.41 0.50 -7.11
CA LYS A 54 13.53 -0.13 -8.44
C LYS A 54 14.45 0.68 -9.36
N GLU A 55 15.01 0.03 -10.38
CA GLU A 55 15.57 0.73 -11.54
C GLU A 55 14.40 1.20 -12.40
N VAL A 56 14.12 2.50 -12.40
CA VAL A 56 12.87 3.08 -12.91
C VAL A 56 12.93 3.24 -14.43
N ASP A 57 11.87 2.82 -15.11
CA ASP A 57 11.66 3.18 -16.52
C ASP A 57 10.97 4.53 -16.62
N ASP A 58 11.76 5.59 -16.77
CA ASP A 58 11.25 6.95 -16.90
C ASP A 58 10.48 7.16 -18.23
N PHE A 59 10.50 6.20 -19.17
CA PHE A 59 9.82 6.31 -20.48
C PHE A 59 8.40 5.72 -20.50
N VAL A 60 7.83 5.40 -19.33
CA VAL A 60 6.49 4.81 -19.19
C VAL A 60 5.40 5.47 -20.02
N VAL A 61 5.28 6.81 -19.98
CA VAL A 61 4.24 7.53 -20.76
C VAL A 61 4.45 7.33 -22.26
N LYS A 62 5.69 7.55 -22.74
CA LYS A 62 6.02 7.37 -24.15
C LYS A 62 5.69 5.95 -24.61
N LYS A 63 6.09 4.93 -23.84
CA LYS A 63 5.85 3.52 -24.16
C LYS A 63 4.36 3.18 -24.19
N LEU A 64 3.58 3.65 -23.23
CA LEU A 64 2.13 3.45 -23.19
C LEU A 64 1.45 4.04 -24.44
N LEU A 65 1.76 5.29 -24.77
CA LEU A 65 1.15 5.99 -25.91
C LEU A 65 1.55 5.39 -27.26
N THR A 66 2.82 5.01 -27.44
CA THR A 66 3.30 4.43 -28.71
C THR A 66 2.87 2.99 -28.91
N ARG A 67 2.83 2.17 -27.85
CA ARG A 67 2.49 0.74 -27.94
C ARG A 67 0.98 0.50 -28.01
N TYR A 68 0.17 1.34 -27.37
CA TYR A 68 -1.29 1.18 -27.30
C TYR A 68 -2.06 2.40 -27.82
N PRO A 69 -1.75 2.91 -29.03
CA PRO A 69 -2.25 4.20 -29.51
C PRO A 69 -3.77 4.24 -29.67
N HIS A 70 -4.39 3.14 -30.09
CA HIS A 70 -5.85 3.08 -30.27
C HIS A 70 -6.62 3.23 -28.96
N PHE A 71 -6.09 2.72 -27.86
CA PHE A 71 -6.73 2.81 -26.54
C PHE A 71 -6.59 4.23 -25.98
N PHE A 72 -5.37 4.76 -25.97
CA PHE A 72 -5.08 6.06 -25.35
C PHE A 72 -5.65 7.25 -26.11
N ARG A 73 -5.88 7.14 -27.43
CA ARG A 73 -6.66 8.15 -28.17
C ARG A 73 -8.11 8.29 -27.67
N LYS A 74 -8.69 7.21 -27.12
CA LYS A 74 -10.06 7.22 -26.56
C LYS A 74 -10.06 7.49 -25.05
N ASN A 75 -9.02 7.02 -24.35
CA ASN A 75 -8.86 7.15 -22.91
C ASN A 75 -7.57 7.92 -22.62
N ARG A 76 -7.66 9.25 -22.61
CA ARG A 76 -6.50 10.14 -22.53
C ARG A 76 -5.83 10.05 -21.15
N LEU A 77 -4.52 9.82 -21.16
CA LEU A 77 -3.70 9.84 -19.95
C LEU A 77 -3.60 11.28 -19.40
N GLY A 78 -3.84 11.47 -18.11
CA GLY A 78 -3.98 12.77 -17.46
C GLY A 78 -5.41 13.32 -17.41
N GLU A 79 -6.38 12.65 -18.03
CA GLU A 79 -7.79 13.09 -18.08
C GLU A 79 -8.78 11.99 -17.67
N THR A 80 -8.71 10.82 -18.31
CA THR A 80 -9.58 9.65 -18.00
C THR A 80 -8.81 8.50 -17.37
N CYS A 81 -7.52 8.38 -17.69
CA CYS A 81 -6.58 7.47 -17.05
C CYS A 81 -5.50 8.31 -16.36
N PHE A 82 -5.01 7.88 -15.20
CA PHE A 82 -4.05 8.62 -14.40
C PHE A 82 -2.80 7.80 -14.14
N LEU A 83 -1.64 8.44 -14.19
CA LEU A 83 -0.35 7.84 -13.82
C LEU A 83 0.26 8.69 -12.71
N THR A 84 0.53 8.05 -11.56
CA THR A 84 1.00 8.75 -10.37
C THR A 84 2.30 8.11 -9.90
N LEU A 85 3.37 8.90 -9.86
CA LEU A 85 4.69 8.40 -9.49
C LEU A 85 4.79 8.30 -7.96
N ARG A 86 5.16 7.14 -7.44
CA ARG A 86 5.64 6.98 -6.04
C ARG A 86 7.15 7.19 -6.06
N VAL A 87 7.58 8.37 -5.63
CA VAL A 87 9.00 8.77 -5.62
C VAL A 87 9.68 8.34 -4.31
N PRO A 88 11.01 8.16 -4.26
CA PRO A 88 11.70 7.91 -3.00
C PRO A 88 11.66 9.15 -2.10
N ASN A 89 11.77 8.95 -0.79
CA ASN A 89 11.86 10.05 0.18
C ASN A 89 13.32 10.29 0.60
N PRO A 90 13.99 11.37 0.15
CA PRO A 90 15.41 11.62 0.44
C PRO A 90 15.75 11.77 1.92
N SER A 91 14.78 12.13 2.77
CA SER A 91 15.00 12.26 4.21
C SER A 91 15.16 10.90 4.90
N VAL A 92 14.68 9.82 4.25
CA VAL A 92 14.67 8.46 4.79
C VAL A 92 15.56 7.53 3.95
N GLU A 93 15.41 7.60 2.63
CA GLU A 93 16.07 6.78 1.62
C GLU A 93 17.22 7.53 0.98
N LYS A 94 18.25 7.85 1.77
CA LYS A 94 19.38 8.70 1.35
C LYS A 94 20.11 8.19 0.11
N GLU A 95 20.10 6.89 -0.11
CA GLU A 95 20.80 6.22 -1.21
C GLU A 95 20.05 6.34 -2.55
N GLU A 96 18.72 6.36 -2.50
CA GLU A 96 17.84 6.53 -3.66
C GLU A 96 17.44 8.02 -3.83
N ALA A 97 18.01 8.93 -3.03
CA ALA A 97 17.66 10.35 -3.05
C ALA A 97 17.79 11.01 -4.44
N LYS A 98 18.70 10.53 -5.28
CA LYS A 98 18.88 11.03 -6.66
C LYS A 98 17.81 10.52 -7.62
N VAL A 99 17.22 9.36 -7.35
CA VAL A 99 16.10 8.82 -8.14
C VAL A 99 14.87 9.73 -8.02
N LEU A 100 14.70 10.47 -6.91
CA LEU A 100 13.69 11.55 -6.84
C LEU A 100 13.90 12.57 -7.95
N VAL A 101 15.14 13.01 -8.17
CA VAL A 101 15.45 14.03 -9.18
C VAL A 101 15.13 13.50 -10.57
N GLU A 102 15.60 12.30 -10.89
CA GLU A 102 15.35 11.63 -12.17
C GLU A 102 13.84 11.46 -12.43
N ALA A 103 13.10 10.96 -11.45
CA ALA A 103 11.66 10.76 -11.55
C ALA A 103 10.90 12.07 -11.79
N LEU A 104 11.27 13.15 -11.08
CA LEU A 104 10.63 14.46 -11.27
C LEU A 104 11.02 15.11 -12.61
N GLU A 105 12.27 14.95 -13.05
CA GLU A 105 12.73 15.46 -14.35
C GLU A 105 12.10 14.71 -15.54
N SER A 106 11.59 13.50 -15.32
CA SER A 106 10.84 12.74 -16.34
C SER A 106 9.48 13.35 -16.70
N ILE A 107 8.92 14.19 -15.83
CA ILE A 107 7.55 14.72 -15.97
C ILE A 107 7.41 15.64 -17.20
N PRO A 108 8.27 16.68 -17.40
CA PRO A 108 8.27 17.48 -18.63
C PRO A 108 8.37 16.65 -19.92
N ARG A 109 9.29 15.68 -19.95
CA ARG A 109 9.42 14.79 -21.11
C ARG A 109 8.16 13.96 -21.35
N SER A 110 7.47 13.55 -20.28
CA SER A 110 6.19 12.85 -20.40
C SER A 110 5.12 13.76 -21.00
N MET A 111 5.11 15.04 -20.65
CA MET A 111 4.24 16.05 -21.27
C MET A 111 4.55 16.25 -22.76
N ASP A 112 5.81 16.29 -23.17
CA ASP A 112 6.19 16.36 -24.59
C ASP A 112 5.68 15.14 -25.39
N ALA A 113 5.80 13.94 -24.81
CA ALA A 113 5.27 12.72 -25.42
C ALA A 113 3.74 12.79 -25.57
N ALA A 114 3.03 13.35 -24.58
CA ALA A 114 1.59 13.56 -24.65
C ALA A 114 1.21 14.59 -25.72
N ARG A 115 1.91 15.72 -25.81
CA ARG A 115 1.71 16.74 -26.86
C ARG A 115 1.91 16.20 -28.25
N LEU A 116 3.00 15.46 -28.47
CA LEU A 116 3.27 14.83 -29.76
C LEU A 116 2.17 13.84 -30.16
N PHE A 117 1.60 13.14 -29.19
CA PHE A 117 0.60 12.10 -29.42
C PHE A 117 -0.83 12.63 -29.58
N TYR A 118 -1.23 13.62 -28.77
CA TYR A 118 -2.59 14.16 -28.73
C TYR A 118 -2.76 15.48 -29.48
N GLY A 119 -1.67 16.18 -29.80
CA GLY A 119 -1.69 17.57 -30.23
C GLY A 119 -1.94 18.54 -29.07
N ASP A 120 -1.84 19.84 -29.35
CA ASP A 120 -2.11 20.88 -28.37
C ASP A 120 -3.59 21.34 -28.42
N PRO A 121 -4.27 21.48 -27.26
CA PRO A 121 -3.78 21.21 -25.91
C PRO A 121 -3.81 19.70 -25.54
N ALA A 122 -2.70 19.20 -25.02
CA ALA A 122 -2.62 17.88 -24.39
C ALA A 122 -2.80 17.96 -22.86
N PRO A 123 -3.45 16.98 -22.21
CA PRO A 123 -3.44 16.87 -20.76
C PRO A 123 -2.04 16.49 -20.27
N ALA A 124 -1.66 17.00 -19.10
CA ALA A 124 -0.45 16.56 -18.41
C ALA A 124 -0.64 15.09 -17.97
N PRO A 125 0.15 14.14 -18.49
CA PRO A 125 -0.03 12.72 -18.20
C PRO A 125 0.34 12.37 -16.75
N ILE A 126 1.21 13.17 -16.14
CA ILE A 126 1.64 13.11 -14.75
C ILE A 126 1.57 14.52 -14.18
N PHE A 127 0.82 14.71 -13.09
CA PHE A 127 0.71 15.99 -12.37
C PHE A 127 0.63 15.80 -10.84
N GLU A 128 0.66 14.55 -10.38
CA GLU A 128 0.64 14.14 -8.97
C GLU A 128 1.81 13.19 -8.71
N VAL A 129 2.47 13.34 -7.56
CA VAL A 129 3.51 12.43 -7.07
C VAL A 129 3.24 12.06 -5.62
N ILE A 130 3.51 10.80 -5.24
CA ILE A 130 3.36 10.28 -3.89
C ILE A 130 4.71 10.30 -3.19
N LEU A 131 4.78 10.94 -2.01
CA LEU A 131 5.95 10.91 -1.14
C LEU A 131 5.73 9.90 0.02
N PRO A 132 6.41 8.74 0.03
CA PRO A 132 6.32 7.75 1.10
C PRO A 132 6.99 8.24 2.39
N MET A 133 6.74 7.54 3.50
CA MET A 133 7.33 7.82 4.81
C MET A 133 7.22 9.29 5.22
N THR A 134 6.08 9.92 4.89
CA THR A 134 5.87 11.34 5.18
C THR A 134 5.67 11.54 6.68
N THR A 135 6.56 12.32 7.30
CA THR A 135 6.50 12.64 8.74
C THR A 135 6.51 14.15 9.02
N SER A 136 6.69 14.99 8.00
CA SER A 136 6.72 16.45 8.14
C SER A 136 6.27 17.18 6.88
N ALA A 137 5.67 18.36 7.06
CA ALA A 137 5.32 19.25 5.96
C ALA A 137 6.54 19.78 5.21
N ARG A 138 7.69 19.86 5.91
CA ARG A 138 8.97 20.28 5.32
C ARG A 138 9.40 19.39 4.17
N ASP A 139 9.22 18.08 4.29
CA ASP A 139 9.61 17.14 3.22
C ASP A 139 8.68 17.25 2.01
N LEU A 140 7.38 17.44 2.23
CA LEU A 140 6.42 17.74 1.15
C LEU A 140 6.77 19.05 0.44
N ASN A 141 7.07 20.10 1.22
CA ASN A 141 7.48 21.41 0.70
C ASN A 141 8.76 21.32 -0.13
N ARG A 142 9.74 20.51 0.28
CA ARG A 142 10.96 20.29 -0.49
C ARG A 142 10.67 19.72 -1.86
N VAL A 143 9.84 18.68 -1.97
CA VAL A 143 9.46 18.10 -3.28
C VAL A 143 8.71 19.13 -4.14
N TYR A 144 7.71 19.79 -3.55
CA TYR A 144 6.88 20.78 -4.25
C TYR A 144 7.70 21.96 -4.81
N PHE A 145 8.51 22.60 -3.96
CA PHE A 145 9.33 23.74 -4.40
C PHE A 145 10.54 23.31 -5.22
N PHE A 146 11.07 22.10 -5.02
CA PHE A 146 12.13 21.58 -5.87
C PHE A 146 11.66 21.49 -7.32
N TYR A 147 10.50 20.86 -7.56
CA TYR A 147 9.91 20.78 -8.89
C TYR A 147 9.68 22.19 -9.48
N ARG A 148 9.01 23.06 -8.72
CA ARG A 148 8.64 24.40 -9.20
C ARG A 148 9.84 25.29 -9.53
N HIS A 149 10.90 25.26 -8.71
CA HIS A 149 12.02 26.18 -8.88
C HIS A 149 13.14 25.60 -9.76
N PHE A 150 13.40 24.30 -9.68
CA PHE A 150 14.56 23.67 -10.31
C PHE A 150 14.22 22.79 -11.51
N ILE A 151 12.93 22.48 -11.75
CA ILE A 151 12.51 21.70 -12.91
C ILE A 151 11.67 22.54 -13.87
N SER A 152 10.54 23.08 -13.43
CA SER A 152 9.77 23.98 -14.30
C SER A 152 10.40 25.37 -14.35
N GLY A 153 10.84 25.92 -13.23
CA GLY A 153 11.44 27.25 -13.14
C GLY A 153 12.72 27.46 -13.97
N LYS A 154 13.50 26.40 -14.24
CA LYS A 154 14.71 26.50 -15.08
C LYS A 154 14.41 26.88 -16.52
N GLN A 155 13.17 26.68 -16.99
CA GLN A 155 12.77 27.02 -18.36
C GLN A 155 12.96 28.51 -18.68
N TYR A 156 12.85 29.40 -17.68
CA TYR A 156 13.00 30.85 -17.84
C TYR A 156 14.44 31.35 -17.67
N GLN A 157 15.39 30.47 -17.36
CA GLN A 157 16.79 30.84 -17.19
C GLN A 157 17.49 30.86 -18.55
N PRO A 158 18.36 31.86 -18.83
CA PRO A 158 19.19 31.85 -20.02
C PRO A 158 20.28 30.78 -19.88
N ILE A 159 20.71 30.18 -21.00
CA ILE A 159 21.76 29.13 -21.00
C ILE A 159 23.09 29.68 -20.45
N TYR A 160 23.42 30.91 -20.84
CA TYR A 160 24.46 31.74 -20.27
C TYR A 160 24.03 33.21 -20.39
N GLU A 161 24.76 34.13 -19.75
CA GLU A 161 24.39 35.54 -19.69
C GLU A 161 24.20 36.14 -21.10
N GLY A 162 22.99 36.67 -21.35
CA GLY A 162 22.62 37.30 -22.63
C GLY A 162 22.16 36.35 -23.74
N ASP A 163 22.06 35.04 -23.48
CA ASP A 163 21.59 34.05 -24.46
C ASP A 163 20.07 33.83 -24.43
N ILE A 164 19.58 32.97 -25.33
CA ILE A 164 18.23 32.42 -25.27
C ILE A 164 17.96 31.66 -23.95
N THR A 165 16.69 31.58 -23.58
CA THR A 165 16.22 30.79 -22.44
C THR A 165 16.31 29.29 -22.70
N LEU A 166 16.31 28.49 -21.63
CA LEU A 166 16.27 27.04 -21.74
C LEU A 166 15.02 26.56 -22.50
N ALA A 167 13.87 27.20 -22.29
CA ALA A 167 12.64 26.90 -23.03
C ALA A 167 12.76 27.13 -24.53
N GLU A 168 13.39 28.22 -24.96
CA GLU A 168 13.62 28.51 -26.38
C GLU A 168 14.56 27.49 -27.05
N TRP A 169 15.47 26.88 -26.29
CA TRP A 169 16.39 25.88 -26.81
C TRP A 169 15.79 24.47 -26.88
N VAL A 170 15.18 23.98 -25.79
CA VAL A 170 14.77 22.58 -25.64
C VAL A 170 13.26 22.37 -25.44
N GLY A 171 12.48 23.45 -25.41
CA GLY A 171 11.04 23.43 -25.17
C GLY A 171 10.65 23.75 -23.72
N ASP A 172 9.37 24.10 -23.51
CA ASP A 172 8.81 24.44 -22.20
C ASP A 172 8.80 23.24 -21.24
N PHE A 173 8.91 23.52 -19.94
CA PHE A 173 8.91 22.50 -18.88
C PHE A 173 7.54 22.44 -18.22
N LEU A 174 6.63 21.65 -18.81
CA LEU A 174 5.24 21.52 -18.36
C LEU A 174 4.91 20.15 -17.76
N PRO A 175 3.95 20.06 -16.82
CA PRO A 175 3.23 21.17 -16.20
C PRO A 175 4.14 22.02 -15.31
N GLU A 176 3.83 23.31 -15.14
CA GLU A 176 4.66 24.21 -14.32
C GLU A 176 4.64 23.87 -12.82
N SER A 177 3.63 23.10 -12.39
CA SER A 177 3.48 22.63 -11.03
C SER A 177 2.97 21.19 -10.98
N ILE A 178 3.24 20.54 -9.86
CA ILE A 178 2.72 19.21 -9.50
C ILE A 178 2.11 19.28 -8.11
N GLN A 179 1.21 18.34 -7.81
CA GLN A 179 0.71 18.11 -6.47
C GLN A 179 1.51 16.98 -5.80
N VAL A 180 1.81 17.15 -4.50
CA VAL A 180 2.53 16.15 -3.71
C VAL A 180 1.53 15.49 -2.76
N ILE A 181 1.29 14.20 -2.95
CA ILE A 181 0.42 13.36 -2.16
C ILE A 181 1.26 12.79 -0.99
N PRO A 182 1.01 13.18 0.27
CA PRO A 182 1.68 12.57 1.41
C PRO A 182 1.20 11.13 1.59
N LEU A 183 2.14 10.19 1.76
CA LEU A 183 1.86 8.81 2.19
C LEU A 183 2.34 8.61 3.63
N PHE A 184 1.38 8.44 4.55
CA PHE A 184 1.59 8.18 5.97
C PHE A 184 1.60 6.67 6.23
N GLU A 185 2.69 6.17 6.82
CA GLU A 185 2.97 4.72 6.96
C GLU A 185 3.18 4.25 8.42
N ASP A 186 3.11 5.16 9.39
CA ASP A 186 3.23 4.86 10.82
C ASP A 186 2.12 5.55 11.64
N ILE A 187 1.74 4.94 12.76
CA ILE A 187 0.65 5.45 13.61
C ILE A 187 0.93 6.88 14.12
N PRO A 188 2.12 7.21 14.64
CA PRO A 188 2.42 8.59 15.06
C PRO A 188 2.22 9.65 13.97
N SER A 189 2.65 9.40 12.73
CA SER A 189 2.46 10.34 11.62
C SER A 189 1.01 10.38 11.14
N MET A 190 0.32 9.24 11.09
CA MET A 190 -1.12 9.16 10.77
C MET A 190 -1.97 9.99 11.76
N LEU A 191 -1.67 9.92 13.05
CA LEU A 191 -2.37 10.71 14.07
C LEU A 191 -2.10 12.22 13.94
N LYS A 192 -1.06 12.63 13.22
CA LYS A 192 -0.73 14.04 12.95
C LYS A 192 -0.96 14.43 11.48
N ALA A 193 -1.65 13.58 10.71
CA ALA A 193 -1.79 13.76 9.27
C ALA A 193 -2.48 15.10 8.92
N ASP A 194 -3.46 15.51 9.72
CA ASP A 194 -4.13 16.80 9.60
C ASP A 194 -3.19 17.98 9.85
N GLN A 195 -2.39 17.93 10.92
CA GLN A 195 -1.43 18.99 11.26
C GLN A 195 -0.34 19.13 10.19
N ILE A 196 0.21 18.00 9.74
CA ILE A 196 1.24 17.95 8.69
C ILE A 196 0.68 18.48 7.38
N LEU A 197 -0.55 18.10 7.02
CA LEU A 197 -1.19 18.56 5.79
C LEU A 197 -1.50 20.05 5.85
N GLU A 198 -2.03 20.55 6.97
CA GLU A 198 -2.32 21.97 7.16
C GLU A 198 -1.07 22.84 7.01
N GLU A 199 0.03 22.46 7.68
CA GLU A 199 1.31 23.16 7.54
C GLU A 199 1.82 23.11 6.09
N PHE A 200 1.63 22.00 5.39
CA PHE A 200 1.97 21.90 3.97
C PHE A 200 1.09 22.79 3.09
N LEU A 201 -0.21 22.92 3.38
CA LEU A 201 -1.13 23.74 2.59
C LEU A 201 -0.91 25.25 2.79
N HIS A 202 -0.27 25.66 3.89
CA HIS A 202 -0.02 27.06 4.20
C HIS A 202 0.69 27.80 3.03
N GLY A 203 0.08 28.90 2.58
CA GLY A 203 0.62 29.73 1.49
C GLY A 203 0.50 29.12 0.09
N LYS A 204 -0.31 28.06 -0.09
CA LYS A 204 -0.59 27.46 -1.41
C LYS A 204 -2.04 27.71 -1.79
N ASP A 205 -2.24 28.10 -3.04
CA ASP A 205 -3.58 28.26 -3.63
C ASP A 205 -4.02 26.92 -4.23
N LEU A 206 -4.54 26.04 -3.38
CA LEU A 206 -5.05 24.72 -3.76
C LEU A 206 -6.52 24.64 -3.33
N THR A 207 -7.39 24.20 -4.23
CA THR A 207 -8.80 23.93 -3.91
C THR A 207 -9.05 22.47 -3.51
N ARG A 208 -8.05 21.61 -3.71
CA ARG A 208 -8.11 20.19 -3.40
C ARG A 208 -6.74 19.56 -3.19
N ILE A 209 -6.69 18.48 -2.42
CA ILE A 209 -5.49 17.65 -2.24
C ILE A 209 -5.87 16.19 -2.00
N ARG A 210 -5.01 15.26 -2.43
CA ARG A 210 -5.11 13.84 -2.10
C ARG A 210 -4.15 13.51 -0.96
N VAL A 211 -4.55 12.57 -0.10
CA VAL A 211 -3.75 12.12 1.06
C VAL A 211 -3.77 10.60 1.11
N PHE A 212 -2.63 9.97 1.25
CA PHE A 212 -2.50 8.52 1.20
C PHE A 212 -2.19 7.96 2.60
N LEU A 213 -3.03 7.04 3.07
CA LEU A 213 -2.84 6.29 4.30
C LEU A 213 -2.51 4.82 4.00
N ALA A 214 -1.42 4.32 4.57
CA ALA A 214 -1.09 2.90 4.47
C ALA A 214 -1.89 2.05 5.47
N ARG A 215 -2.17 0.81 5.09
CA ARG A 215 -2.68 -0.22 6.02
C ARG A 215 -1.59 -1.24 6.39
N SER A 216 -0.77 -1.64 5.42
CA SER A 216 0.19 -2.75 5.56
C SER A 216 1.32 -2.46 6.55
N ASP A 217 2.02 -1.31 6.42
CA ASP A 217 3.14 -0.97 7.30
C ASP A 217 2.71 -0.65 8.74
N PRO A 218 1.57 0.06 8.98
CA PRO A 218 1.04 0.18 10.34
C PRO A 218 0.70 -1.18 10.95
N ALA A 219 0.10 -2.11 10.20
CA ALA A 219 -0.20 -3.45 10.70
C ALA A 219 1.07 -4.22 11.07
N LEU A 220 2.10 -4.16 10.21
CA LEU A 220 3.40 -4.77 10.47
C LEU A 220 4.04 -4.26 11.77
N ASN A 221 3.96 -2.96 12.04
CA ASN A 221 4.69 -2.31 13.13
C ASN A 221 3.90 -2.24 14.45
N TYR A 222 2.56 -2.26 14.38
CA TYR A 222 1.67 -1.98 15.51
C TYR A 222 0.54 -3.00 15.68
N GLY A 223 0.37 -3.94 14.74
CA GLY A 223 -0.70 -4.93 14.76
C GLY A 223 -1.96 -4.46 14.04
N SER A 224 -2.86 -5.41 13.74
CA SER A 224 -4.04 -5.17 12.91
C SER A 224 -5.03 -4.17 13.53
N VAL A 225 -5.29 -4.29 14.83
CA VAL A 225 -6.20 -3.39 15.56
C VAL A 225 -5.71 -1.95 15.47
N ALA A 226 -4.44 -1.72 15.82
CA ALA A 226 -3.85 -0.38 15.79
C ALA A 226 -3.88 0.23 14.38
N ALA A 227 -3.60 -0.58 13.35
CA ALA A 227 -3.63 -0.12 11.95
C ALA A 227 -5.02 0.35 11.51
N VAL A 228 -6.08 -0.35 11.92
CA VAL A 228 -7.46 0.04 11.56
C VAL A 228 -7.89 1.29 12.31
N LEU A 229 -7.66 1.33 13.62
CA LEU A 229 -8.01 2.48 14.46
C LEU A 229 -7.23 3.74 14.05
N GLY A 230 -5.93 3.59 13.76
CA GLY A 230 -5.10 4.70 13.27
C GLY A 230 -5.59 5.27 11.94
N ASN A 231 -6.02 4.41 11.02
CA ASN A 231 -6.63 4.85 9.76
C ASN A 231 -7.93 5.63 10.01
N LYS A 232 -8.83 5.14 10.87
CA LYS A 232 -10.08 5.83 11.19
C LYS A 232 -9.86 7.19 11.85
N LEU A 233 -8.94 7.26 12.81
CA LEU A 233 -8.56 8.53 13.46
C LEU A 233 -7.98 9.53 12.46
N ALA A 234 -7.07 9.09 11.59
CA ALA A 234 -6.49 9.94 10.55
C ALA A 234 -7.57 10.46 9.58
N LEU A 235 -8.44 9.57 9.08
CA LEU A 235 -9.55 9.95 8.20
C LEU A 235 -10.50 10.94 8.86
N LYS A 236 -10.83 10.74 10.15
CA LYS A 236 -11.72 11.65 10.88
C LYS A 236 -11.11 13.04 11.08
N ARG A 237 -9.81 13.10 11.36
CA ARG A 237 -9.08 14.37 11.48
C ARG A 237 -8.96 15.09 10.15
N LEU A 238 -8.70 14.36 9.06
CA LEU A 238 -8.67 14.90 7.70
C LEU A 238 -10.04 15.45 7.28
N GLU A 239 -11.15 14.78 7.62
CA GLU A 239 -12.51 15.28 7.37
C GLU A 239 -12.78 16.62 8.08
N ARG A 240 -12.36 16.74 9.35
CA ARG A 240 -12.46 17.99 10.11
C ARG A 240 -11.57 19.09 9.52
N LEU A 241 -10.36 18.75 9.07
CA LEU A 241 -9.47 19.69 8.39
C LEU A 241 -10.07 20.19 7.08
N ALA A 242 -10.61 19.30 6.25
CA ALA A 242 -11.29 19.64 4.99
C ALA A 242 -12.41 20.66 5.24
N SER A 243 -13.24 20.39 6.24
CA SER A 243 -14.34 21.29 6.64
C SER A 243 -13.83 22.65 7.12
N ARG A 244 -12.74 22.67 7.91
CA ARG A 244 -12.18 23.90 8.49
C ARG A 244 -11.45 24.78 7.47
N LEU A 245 -10.81 24.18 6.48
CA LEU A 245 -10.09 24.90 5.41
C LEU A 245 -10.96 25.16 4.17
N GLU A 246 -12.21 24.70 4.15
CA GLU A 246 -13.10 24.75 2.97
C GLU A 246 -12.41 24.18 1.71
N LEU A 247 -11.70 23.07 1.89
CA LEU A 247 -10.85 22.44 0.87
C LEU A 247 -11.22 20.97 0.71
N ASP A 248 -11.27 20.49 -0.54
CA ASP A 248 -11.54 19.09 -0.81
C ASP A 248 -10.32 18.20 -0.50
N ILE A 249 -10.42 17.37 0.53
CA ILE A 249 -9.44 16.32 0.83
C ILE A 249 -9.96 14.98 0.31
N TYR A 250 -9.16 14.31 -0.53
CA TYR A 250 -9.49 13.03 -1.16
C TYR A 250 -8.56 11.92 -0.65
N PRO A 251 -8.99 11.12 0.36
CA PRO A 251 -8.16 10.07 0.92
C PRO A 251 -7.94 8.91 -0.05
N ILE A 252 -6.72 8.38 -0.06
CA ILE A 252 -6.31 7.13 -0.71
C ILE A 252 -6.00 6.13 0.41
N LEU A 253 -6.52 4.91 0.30
CA LEU A 253 -6.23 3.85 1.27
C LEU A 253 -5.45 2.69 0.62
N GLY A 254 -4.29 2.41 1.20
CA GLY A 254 -3.35 1.38 0.75
C GLY A 254 -3.62 0.05 1.41
N VAL A 255 -4.43 -0.78 0.75
CA VAL A 255 -4.92 -2.06 1.26
C VAL A 255 -4.51 -3.23 0.37
N GLY A 256 -4.10 -4.33 1.01
CA GLY A 256 -3.87 -5.63 0.38
C GLY A 256 -5.02 -6.61 0.64
N SER A 257 -4.98 -7.74 -0.05
CA SER A 257 -6.03 -8.77 0.05
C SER A 257 -6.13 -9.52 1.37
N PRO A 258 -5.04 -9.85 2.10
CA PRO A 258 -5.16 -10.48 3.41
C PRO A 258 -5.86 -9.56 4.43
N PRO A 259 -6.63 -10.11 5.40
CA PRO A 259 -7.18 -9.33 6.49
C PRO A 259 -6.13 -8.51 7.27
N PHE A 260 -4.90 -9.01 7.42
CA PHE A 260 -3.77 -8.29 8.03
C PHE A 260 -3.21 -7.13 7.19
N ARG A 261 -3.54 -7.04 5.90
CA ARG A 261 -3.13 -5.92 5.03
C ARG A 261 -4.26 -5.05 4.49
N GLY A 262 -5.52 -5.39 4.74
CA GLY A 262 -6.67 -4.50 4.52
C GLY A 262 -7.94 -5.21 4.08
N ASN A 263 -7.88 -6.53 3.92
CA ASN A 263 -8.99 -7.37 3.49
C ASN A 263 -9.64 -6.93 2.16
N LEU A 264 -8.89 -6.34 1.22
CA LEU A 264 -9.46 -5.95 -0.08
C LEU A 264 -9.25 -7.05 -1.12
N SER A 265 -10.30 -7.81 -1.39
CA SER A 265 -10.40 -8.84 -2.42
C SER A 265 -11.71 -8.68 -3.21
N PRO A 266 -11.87 -9.33 -4.36
CA PRO A 266 -13.14 -9.30 -5.09
C PRO A 266 -14.38 -9.72 -4.27
N HIS A 267 -14.20 -10.53 -3.23
CA HIS A 267 -15.27 -11.02 -2.36
C HIS A 267 -15.54 -10.16 -1.12
N THR A 268 -14.67 -9.18 -0.84
CA THR A 268 -14.70 -8.39 0.40
C THR A 268 -14.76 -6.89 0.15
N VAL A 269 -14.90 -6.46 -1.11
CA VAL A 269 -15.01 -5.04 -1.49
C VAL A 269 -16.08 -4.31 -0.68
N GLU A 270 -17.28 -4.88 -0.55
CA GLU A 270 -18.37 -4.26 0.20
C GLU A 270 -18.05 -4.09 1.68
N LEU A 271 -17.34 -5.05 2.28
CA LEU A 271 -16.90 -4.94 3.67
C LEU A 271 -15.94 -3.77 3.83
N VAL A 272 -14.92 -3.68 2.96
CA VAL A 272 -13.92 -2.59 3.02
C VAL A 272 -14.56 -1.22 2.78
N LEU A 273 -15.49 -1.11 1.83
CA LEU A 273 -16.23 0.12 1.55
C LEU A 273 -17.07 0.57 2.76
N GLN A 274 -17.66 -0.36 3.50
CA GLN A 274 -18.41 -0.05 4.73
C GLN A 274 -17.51 0.34 5.91
N GLU A 275 -16.29 -0.20 5.98
CA GLU A 275 -15.30 0.12 7.02
C GLU A 275 -14.71 1.53 6.83
N TYR A 276 -14.51 1.92 5.56
CA TYR A 276 -13.83 3.15 5.15
C TYR A 276 -14.65 3.96 4.12
N PRO A 277 -15.87 4.38 4.45
CA PRO A 277 -16.81 4.95 3.49
C PRO A 277 -16.43 6.33 2.94
N CYS A 278 -15.55 7.06 3.62
CA CYS A 278 -15.11 8.39 3.20
C CYS A 278 -13.90 8.38 2.23
N VAL A 279 -13.30 7.20 2.00
CA VAL A 279 -12.13 7.06 1.12
C VAL A 279 -12.51 7.29 -0.35
N GLU A 280 -11.68 8.06 -1.06
CA GLU A 280 -11.85 8.34 -2.48
C GLU A 280 -11.26 7.26 -3.35
N THR A 281 -10.00 6.89 -3.10
CA THR A 281 -9.26 5.95 -3.94
C THR A 281 -8.83 4.74 -3.13
N PHE A 282 -9.11 3.53 -3.61
CA PHE A 282 -8.54 2.31 -3.04
C PHE A 282 -7.45 1.74 -3.94
N THR A 283 -6.37 1.25 -3.34
CA THR A 283 -5.35 0.51 -4.08
C THR A 283 -5.84 -0.90 -4.41
N VAL A 284 -5.72 -1.31 -5.67
CA VAL A 284 -5.89 -2.70 -6.11
C VAL A 284 -4.50 -3.29 -6.36
N GLN A 285 -4.11 -4.25 -5.53
CA GLN A 285 -2.80 -4.89 -5.52
C GLN A 285 -2.75 -6.13 -6.43
N SER A 286 -1.59 -6.76 -6.57
CA SER A 286 -1.41 -7.83 -7.55
C SER A 286 -2.21 -9.08 -7.20
N ALA A 287 -2.33 -9.43 -5.91
CA ALA A 287 -3.16 -10.59 -5.51
C ALA A 287 -4.62 -10.43 -5.96
N PHE A 288 -5.21 -9.26 -5.69
CA PHE A 288 -6.56 -8.90 -6.16
C PHE A 288 -6.69 -9.07 -7.68
N LYS A 289 -5.69 -8.66 -8.46
CA LYS A 289 -5.75 -8.68 -9.93
C LYS A 289 -5.52 -10.06 -10.56
N TYR A 290 -4.71 -10.91 -9.93
CA TYR A 290 -4.13 -12.09 -10.61
C TYR A 290 -4.44 -13.42 -9.94
N ASP A 291 -4.91 -13.43 -8.68
CA ASP A 291 -5.24 -14.67 -7.97
C ASP A 291 -6.74 -14.95 -7.90
N HIS A 292 -7.55 -14.14 -8.58
CA HIS A 292 -9.00 -14.27 -8.67
C HIS A 292 -9.48 -14.35 -10.13
N PRO A 293 -10.64 -14.97 -10.40
CA PRO A 293 -11.28 -14.92 -11.71
C PRO A 293 -11.45 -13.49 -12.23
N ILE A 294 -11.10 -13.25 -13.49
CA ILE A 294 -11.09 -11.89 -14.08
C ILE A 294 -12.47 -11.22 -14.04
N GLU A 295 -13.55 -11.99 -14.19
CA GLU A 295 -14.92 -11.48 -14.14
C GLU A 295 -15.26 -10.91 -12.75
N GLU A 296 -14.80 -11.58 -11.69
CA GLU A 296 -14.97 -11.12 -10.31
C GLU A 296 -14.14 -9.87 -10.04
N VAL A 297 -12.91 -9.82 -10.54
CA VAL A 297 -12.01 -8.65 -10.43
C VAL A 297 -12.65 -7.42 -11.08
N ILE A 298 -13.17 -7.57 -12.31
CA ILE A 298 -13.82 -6.46 -13.03
C ILE A 298 -15.07 -6.00 -12.28
N GLU A 299 -15.89 -6.92 -11.78
CA GLU A 299 -17.10 -6.56 -11.04
C GLU A 299 -16.78 -5.84 -9.72
N ALA A 300 -15.78 -6.33 -8.99
CA ALA A 300 -15.28 -5.70 -7.78
C ALA A 300 -14.73 -4.29 -8.03
N ILE A 301 -13.99 -4.07 -9.13
CA ILE A 301 -13.54 -2.73 -9.55
C ILE A 301 -14.72 -1.81 -9.87
N LYS A 302 -15.76 -2.31 -10.55
CA LYS A 302 -16.98 -1.51 -10.79
C LYS A 302 -17.65 -1.09 -9.49
N LYS A 303 -17.73 -1.97 -8.49
CA LYS A 303 -18.28 -1.64 -7.17
C LYS A 303 -17.49 -0.51 -6.50
N LEU A 304 -16.15 -0.59 -6.49
CA LEU A 304 -15.29 0.48 -5.96
C LEU A 304 -15.53 1.83 -6.68
N LYS A 305 -15.66 1.79 -8.01
CA LYS A 305 -15.88 2.99 -8.84
C LYS A 305 -17.24 3.64 -8.61
N ASN A 306 -18.26 2.84 -8.41
CA ASN A 306 -19.65 3.30 -8.29
C ASN A 306 -20.07 3.56 -6.84
N PHE A 307 -19.21 3.26 -5.86
CA PHE A 307 -19.53 3.49 -4.46
C PHE A 307 -19.67 4.98 -4.15
N ILE A 308 -20.81 5.34 -3.57
CA ILE A 308 -21.10 6.70 -3.12
C ILE A 308 -20.52 6.85 -1.71
N ARG A 309 -19.53 7.74 -1.58
CA ARG A 309 -18.91 8.01 -0.29
C ARG A 309 -19.88 8.61 0.70
N TYR A 310 -19.64 8.33 1.98
CA TYR A 310 -20.28 9.02 3.08
C TYR A 310 -19.29 9.21 4.25
N PRO A 311 -19.53 10.22 5.11
CA PRO A 311 -18.73 10.48 6.31
C PRO A 311 -18.52 9.25 7.19
N LEU A 312 -17.40 9.22 7.91
CA LEU A 312 -17.23 8.26 9.01
C LEU A 312 -18.15 8.65 10.17
N GLU A 313 -18.83 7.66 10.73
CA GLU A 313 -19.58 7.83 11.97
C GLU A 313 -18.66 8.31 13.11
N GLU A 314 -19.22 9.06 14.05
CA GLU A 314 -18.48 9.44 15.25
C GLU A 314 -18.22 8.21 16.13
N PHE A 315 -17.04 8.17 16.75
CA PHE A 315 -16.64 7.12 17.68
C PHE A 315 -15.78 7.71 18.79
N ASP A 316 -15.59 6.96 19.88
CA ASP A 316 -14.76 7.38 21.01
C ASP A 316 -13.27 7.36 20.62
N GLU A 317 -12.75 8.54 20.24
CA GLU A 317 -11.34 8.68 19.87
C GLU A 317 -10.38 8.41 21.02
N ALA A 318 -10.78 8.69 22.27
CA ALA A 318 -9.93 8.45 23.43
C ALA A 318 -9.75 6.95 23.66
N LEU A 319 -10.85 6.19 23.56
CA LEU A 319 -10.80 4.73 23.57
C LEU A 319 -9.96 4.19 22.40
N ALA A 320 -10.13 4.71 21.19
CA ALA A 320 -9.35 4.26 20.04
C ALA A 320 -7.85 4.42 20.27
N LEU A 321 -7.42 5.55 20.86
CA LEU A 321 -6.02 5.81 21.22
C LEU A 321 -5.51 4.85 22.31
N GLU A 322 -6.32 4.58 23.34
CA GLU A 322 -5.98 3.62 24.40
C GLU A 322 -5.80 2.20 23.83
N LEU A 323 -6.74 1.75 22.99
CA LEU A 323 -6.67 0.44 22.36
C LEU A 323 -5.48 0.32 21.40
N ILE A 324 -5.15 1.39 20.66
CA ILE A 324 -3.93 1.45 19.84
C ILE A 324 -2.70 1.20 20.71
N GLU A 325 -2.52 1.96 21.80
CA GLU A 325 -1.33 1.81 22.66
C GLU A 325 -1.25 0.41 23.27
N LYS A 326 -2.36 -0.06 23.84
CA LYS A 326 -2.45 -1.34 24.53
C LYS A 326 -2.16 -2.53 23.61
N THR A 327 -2.81 -2.58 22.45
CA THR A 327 -2.63 -3.68 21.48
C THR A 327 -1.28 -3.60 20.77
N SER A 328 -0.77 -2.40 20.48
CA SER A 328 0.55 -2.22 19.86
C SER A 328 1.67 -2.74 20.75
N ARG A 329 1.64 -2.41 22.05
CA ARG A 329 2.67 -2.86 22.99
C ARG A 329 2.73 -4.38 23.08
N GLU A 330 1.57 -5.03 23.18
CA GLU A 330 1.52 -6.50 23.25
C GLU A 330 1.91 -7.15 21.92
N TYR A 331 1.43 -6.60 20.79
CA TYR A 331 1.81 -7.06 19.46
C TYR A 331 3.34 -6.99 19.29
N GLN A 332 3.96 -5.86 19.60
CA GLN A 332 5.41 -5.67 19.48
C GLN A 332 6.19 -6.65 20.35
N ARG A 333 5.78 -6.82 21.61
CA ARG A 333 6.39 -7.81 22.52
C ARG A 333 6.32 -9.23 21.96
N ILE A 334 5.18 -9.63 21.41
CA ILE A 334 5.00 -10.97 20.81
C ILE A 334 5.85 -11.12 19.55
N VAL A 335 5.84 -10.12 18.67
CA VAL A 335 6.53 -10.15 17.38
C VAL A 335 8.04 -10.18 17.55
N GLU A 336 8.59 -9.47 18.55
CA GLU A 336 10.02 -9.56 18.88
C GLU A 336 10.46 -11.01 19.15
N LEU A 337 9.65 -11.76 19.91
CA LEU A 337 9.91 -13.17 20.23
C LEU A 337 9.68 -14.09 19.04
N LEU A 338 8.75 -13.75 18.16
CA LEU A 338 8.39 -14.52 16.98
C LEU A 338 9.36 -14.27 15.79
N ALA A 339 10.06 -13.15 15.79
CA ALA A 339 10.89 -12.68 14.68
C ALA A 339 11.91 -13.71 14.16
N PRO A 340 12.64 -14.49 15.01
CA PRO A 340 13.55 -15.51 14.49
C PRO A 340 12.85 -16.58 13.64
N LEU A 341 11.67 -17.02 14.05
CA LEU A 341 10.89 -18.02 13.32
C LEU A 341 10.29 -17.43 12.03
N VAL A 342 9.73 -16.22 12.10
CA VAL A 342 9.19 -15.53 10.93
C VAL A 342 10.28 -15.25 9.90
N ASN A 343 11.43 -14.71 10.32
CA ASN A 343 12.57 -14.45 9.43
C ASN A 343 13.12 -15.72 8.77
N ARG A 344 12.98 -16.87 9.43
CA ARG A 344 13.39 -18.15 8.86
C ARG A 344 12.48 -18.55 7.70
N VAL A 345 11.16 -18.44 7.85
CA VAL A 345 10.18 -18.76 6.80
C VAL A 345 10.15 -17.69 5.70
N ALA A 346 10.33 -16.42 6.06
CA ALA A 346 10.27 -15.29 5.13
C ALA A 346 11.34 -15.34 4.02
N ARG A 347 12.44 -16.08 4.23
CA ARG A 347 13.49 -16.30 3.22
C ARG A 347 13.01 -17.10 2.02
N ASP A 348 12.04 -17.98 2.24
CA ASP A 348 11.52 -18.91 1.22
C ASP A 348 10.25 -18.37 0.54
N ILE A 349 9.79 -17.17 0.95
CA ILE A 349 8.69 -16.46 0.30
C ILE A 349 9.16 -16.03 -1.11
N PRO A 350 8.48 -16.48 -2.20
CA PRO A 350 8.85 -16.12 -3.55
C PRO A 350 8.90 -14.61 -3.79
N ARG A 351 9.84 -14.18 -4.62
CA ARG A 351 9.82 -12.83 -5.18
C ARG A 351 8.96 -12.84 -6.44
N ARG A 352 8.17 -11.77 -6.61
CA ARG A 352 7.25 -11.58 -7.73
C ARG A 352 7.53 -10.31 -8.54
N ARG A 353 8.52 -9.54 -8.11
CA ARG A 353 9.00 -8.31 -8.75
C ARG A 353 10.46 -8.10 -8.43
N MET A 354 11.18 -7.55 -9.40
CA MET A 354 12.49 -6.97 -9.16
C MET A 354 12.34 -5.78 -8.21
N ARG A 355 12.93 -5.90 -7.01
CA ARG A 355 13.15 -4.79 -6.08
C ARG A 355 14.60 -4.87 -5.61
N LYS A 356 15.25 -3.73 -5.47
CA LYS A 356 16.56 -3.66 -4.81
C LYS A 356 16.41 -4.21 -3.38
N LEU A 357 17.27 -5.15 -3.02
CA LEU A 357 17.31 -5.72 -1.67
C LEU A 357 17.87 -4.69 -0.70
N HIS A 358 17.05 -4.22 0.25
CA HIS A 358 17.52 -3.50 1.44
C HIS A 358 18.14 -4.46 2.48
N VAL A 359 18.96 -5.41 2.04
CA VAL A 359 19.68 -6.34 2.93
C VAL A 359 21.16 -6.25 2.56
N GLY A 360 21.91 -5.46 3.33
CA GLY A 360 23.29 -5.05 3.06
C GLY A 360 23.51 -3.62 3.55
N LEU A 361 24.66 -3.01 3.25
CA LEU A 361 25.06 -1.64 3.61
C LEU A 361 24.02 -0.52 3.27
N PHE A 362 22.90 -0.88 2.63
CA PHE A 362 22.00 -0.06 1.82
C PHE A 362 20.50 -0.28 2.14
N GLY A 363 20.19 -0.57 3.40
CA GLY A 363 18.83 -0.89 3.83
C GLY A 363 18.35 -0.04 4.98
N TYR A 364 17.17 0.58 4.85
CA TYR A 364 16.46 1.12 5.99
C TYR A 364 16.13 -0.04 6.95
N SER A 365 16.80 -0.09 8.10
CA SER A 365 16.59 -1.11 9.12
C SER A 365 15.20 -0.91 9.73
N ARG A 366 14.26 -1.78 9.35
CA ARG A 366 12.94 -1.90 9.99
C ARG A 366 13.12 -2.62 11.32
N SER A 367 13.76 -1.92 12.25
CA SER A 367 13.99 -2.41 13.60
C SER A 367 12.72 -2.23 14.41
N LEU A 368 12.04 -3.32 14.72
CA LEU A 368 10.99 -3.34 15.73
C LEU A 368 11.67 -3.75 17.04
N GLY A 369 11.91 -2.77 17.90
CA GLY A 369 12.77 -2.94 19.07
C GLY A 369 14.17 -3.42 18.69
N LYS A 370 14.51 -4.66 19.07
CA LYS A 370 15.85 -5.25 18.85
C LYS A 370 15.96 -6.15 17.62
N VAL A 371 14.88 -6.34 16.86
CA VAL A 371 14.84 -7.29 15.75
C VAL A 371 14.52 -6.62 14.42
N THR A 372 15.06 -7.17 13.33
CA THR A 372 14.71 -6.77 11.97
C THR A 372 13.66 -7.73 11.43
N LEU A 373 12.54 -7.20 10.96
CA LEU A 373 11.45 -7.97 10.34
C LEU A 373 11.53 -7.89 8.80
N PRO A 374 10.96 -8.88 8.08
CA PRO A 374 10.77 -8.76 6.63
C PRO A 374 9.75 -7.65 6.32
N ARG A 375 9.65 -7.24 5.05
CA ARG A 375 8.59 -6.32 4.60
C ARG A 375 7.20 -6.92 4.88
N ALA A 376 6.15 -6.09 4.93
CA ALA A 376 4.80 -6.50 5.32
C ALA A 376 4.28 -7.76 4.60
N ILE A 377 4.49 -7.88 3.28
CA ILE A 377 4.13 -9.07 2.48
C ILE A 377 4.90 -10.31 2.96
N GLY A 378 6.22 -10.20 3.15
CA GLY A 378 7.03 -11.32 3.62
C GLY A 378 6.68 -11.75 5.05
N PHE A 379 6.38 -10.78 5.93
CA PHE A 379 5.93 -11.05 7.30
C PHE A 379 4.60 -11.79 7.31
N CYS A 380 3.59 -11.22 6.64
CA CYS A 380 2.26 -11.79 6.58
C CYS A 380 2.27 -13.16 5.89
N GLY A 381 2.96 -13.29 4.76
CA GLY A 381 3.11 -14.57 4.06
C GLY A 381 3.81 -15.64 4.90
N ALA A 382 4.82 -15.27 5.69
CA ALA A 382 5.47 -16.19 6.61
C ALA A 382 4.53 -16.64 7.75
N CYS A 383 3.81 -15.70 8.37
CA CYS A 383 2.83 -15.98 9.42
C CYS A 383 1.71 -16.92 8.92
N TYR A 384 1.12 -16.63 7.77
CA TYR A 384 0.11 -17.50 7.14
C TYR A 384 0.66 -18.86 6.71
N SER A 385 1.93 -18.95 6.30
CA SER A 385 2.59 -20.22 5.96
C SER A 385 2.95 -21.06 7.17
N LEU A 386 3.06 -20.44 8.35
CA LEU A 386 3.12 -21.14 9.64
C LEU A 386 1.73 -21.58 10.12
N GLY A 387 0.65 -21.14 9.47
CA GLY A 387 -0.71 -21.30 9.98
C GLY A 387 -0.98 -20.46 11.24
N LEU A 388 -0.30 -19.31 11.37
CA LEU A 388 -0.49 -18.34 12.44
C LEU A 388 -0.90 -17.00 11.81
N PRO A 389 -2.20 -16.77 11.52
CA PRO A 389 -2.68 -15.50 10.99
C PRO A 389 -2.28 -14.36 11.95
N PRO A 390 -1.54 -13.34 11.50
CA PRO A 390 -1.00 -12.29 12.37
C PRO A 390 -2.06 -11.34 12.94
N GLU A 391 -3.31 -11.42 12.49
CA GLU A 391 -4.45 -10.64 12.95
C GLU A 391 -4.77 -10.87 14.44
N ILE A 392 -4.46 -12.06 14.97
CA ILE A 392 -4.73 -12.41 16.38
C ILE A 392 -3.63 -11.93 17.33
N LEU A 393 -2.49 -11.47 16.80
CA LEU A 393 -1.37 -11.02 17.60
C LEU A 393 -1.68 -9.64 18.19
N GLY A 394 -1.51 -9.49 19.51
CA GLY A 394 -1.86 -8.28 20.25
C GLY A 394 -3.24 -8.31 20.92
N LEU A 395 -4.16 -9.17 20.46
CA LEU A 395 -5.49 -9.31 21.08
C LEU A 395 -5.43 -9.83 22.52
N SER A 396 -4.39 -10.58 22.88
CA SER A 396 -4.13 -11.05 24.25
C SER A 396 -3.94 -9.92 25.27
N ALA A 397 -3.86 -8.66 24.84
CA ALA A 397 -3.85 -7.51 25.73
C ALA A 397 -5.24 -7.11 26.21
N LEU A 398 -6.29 -7.47 25.45
CA LEU A 398 -7.65 -7.02 25.69
C LEU A 398 -8.39 -7.93 26.67
N GLU A 399 -9.35 -7.34 27.38
CA GLU A 399 -10.40 -8.04 28.11
C GLU A 399 -11.70 -8.11 27.26
N PRO A 400 -12.64 -9.02 27.57
CA PRO A 400 -13.89 -9.17 26.80
C PRO A 400 -14.67 -7.86 26.62
N GLU A 401 -14.75 -7.04 27.66
CA GLU A 401 -15.47 -5.75 27.60
C GLU A 401 -14.79 -4.76 26.64
N GLU A 402 -13.46 -4.77 26.56
CA GLU A 402 -12.71 -3.93 25.62
C GLU A 402 -12.86 -4.43 24.18
N LEU A 403 -12.97 -5.76 24.00
CA LEU A 403 -13.24 -6.36 22.70
C LEU A 403 -14.62 -5.94 22.18
N ASP A 404 -15.63 -5.91 23.05
CA ASP A 404 -16.97 -5.44 22.68
C ASP A 404 -16.95 -3.97 22.27
N ARG A 405 -16.27 -3.10 23.02
CA ARG A 405 -16.13 -1.70 22.63
C ARG A 405 -15.30 -1.52 21.36
N LEU A 406 -14.30 -2.37 21.12
CA LEU A 406 -13.53 -2.33 19.87
C LEU A 406 -14.43 -2.57 18.65
N LYS A 407 -15.45 -3.43 18.74
CA LYS A 407 -16.38 -3.72 17.65
C LYS A 407 -17.22 -2.51 17.24
N GLU A 408 -17.45 -1.57 18.16
CA GLU A 408 -18.16 -0.32 17.86
C GLU A 408 -17.36 0.56 16.90
N ILE A 409 -16.03 0.44 16.91
CA ILE A 409 -15.12 1.23 16.06
C ILE A 409 -14.66 0.44 14.84
N TYR A 410 -14.26 -0.83 15.04
CA TYR A 410 -13.81 -1.75 14.00
C TYR A 410 -14.96 -2.66 13.57
N ARG A 411 -15.77 -2.15 12.63
CA ARG A 411 -17.05 -2.74 12.22
C ARG A 411 -16.89 -4.16 11.69
N ASN A 412 -15.84 -4.43 10.93
CA ASN A 412 -15.58 -5.73 10.33
C ASN A 412 -14.71 -6.66 11.18
N LEU A 413 -14.44 -6.35 12.46
CA LEU A 413 -13.56 -7.16 13.31
C LEU A 413 -13.88 -8.66 13.25
N GLU A 414 -15.15 -9.01 13.42
CA GLU A 414 -15.58 -10.43 13.40
C GLU A 414 -15.40 -11.05 12.01
N LYS A 415 -15.63 -10.30 10.93
CA LYS A 415 -15.46 -10.80 9.56
C LYS A 415 -13.99 -10.99 9.20
N ASP A 416 -13.14 -10.03 9.56
CA ASP A 416 -11.70 -10.11 9.34
C ASP A 416 -11.08 -11.25 10.15
N LEU A 417 -11.50 -11.43 11.40
CA LEU A 417 -11.04 -12.55 12.23
C LEU A 417 -11.55 -13.90 11.71
N SER A 418 -12.81 -13.99 11.26
CA SER A 418 -13.36 -15.23 10.68
C SER A 418 -12.57 -15.65 9.42
N LEU A 419 -12.26 -14.68 8.54
CA LEU A 419 -11.48 -14.92 7.32
C LEU A 419 -10.02 -15.27 7.62
N ALA A 420 -9.41 -14.62 8.61
CA ALA A 420 -8.04 -14.91 9.01
C ALA A 420 -7.93 -16.30 9.67
N LEU A 421 -8.79 -16.59 10.65
CA LEU A 421 -8.76 -17.83 11.44
C LEU A 421 -9.13 -19.08 10.65
N ARG A 422 -9.77 -18.94 9.48
CA ARG A 422 -9.89 -20.02 8.50
C ARG A 422 -8.54 -20.67 8.17
N TYR A 423 -7.45 -19.90 8.20
CA TYR A 423 -6.10 -20.36 7.90
C TYR A 423 -5.23 -20.62 9.15
N PHE A 424 -5.84 -20.65 10.34
CA PHE A 424 -5.14 -21.02 11.56
C PHE A 424 -4.90 -22.54 11.61
N ASN A 425 -3.67 -22.92 11.96
CA ASN A 425 -3.28 -24.31 12.18
C ASN A 425 -2.79 -24.48 13.63
N PRO A 426 -3.54 -25.20 14.49
CA PRO A 426 -3.16 -25.41 15.89
C PRO A 426 -1.76 -26.04 16.08
N ARG A 427 -1.24 -26.78 15.09
CA ARG A 427 0.10 -27.36 15.18
C ARG A 427 1.21 -26.34 15.26
N VAL A 428 0.97 -25.08 14.85
CA VAL A 428 1.95 -24.02 14.98
C VAL A 428 2.37 -23.84 16.44
N LEU A 429 1.45 -24.07 17.38
CA LEU A 429 1.71 -23.99 18.82
C LEU A 429 2.87 -24.88 19.24
N GLU A 430 3.11 -26.03 18.58
CA GLU A 430 4.23 -26.94 18.86
C GLU A 430 5.61 -26.28 18.71
N ILE A 431 5.73 -25.25 17.86
CA ILE A 431 7.00 -24.61 17.51
C ILE A 431 7.11 -23.15 17.99
N LEU A 432 6.04 -22.59 18.56
CA LEU A 432 6.08 -21.24 19.12
C LEU A 432 6.86 -21.19 20.44
N PRO A 433 7.58 -20.07 20.72
CA PRO A 433 8.09 -19.78 22.05
C PRO A 433 6.97 -19.83 23.11
N ALA A 434 7.28 -20.23 24.34
CA ALA A 434 6.27 -20.47 25.38
C ALA A 434 5.38 -19.24 25.66
N GLU A 435 5.99 -18.05 25.71
CA GLU A 435 5.26 -16.80 25.94
C GLU A 435 4.36 -16.41 24.77
N VAL A 436 4.83 -16.62 23.53
CA VAL A 436 4.05 -16.41 22.31
C VAL A 436 2.87 -17.39 22.27
N ARG A 437 3.11 -18.67 22.59
CA ARG A 437 2.07 -19.69 22.68
C ARG A 437 0.98 -19.31 23.69
N LYS A 438 1.37 -18.85 24.88
CA LYS A 438 0.43 -18.39 25.92
C LYS A 438 -0.41 -17.20 25.43
N ALA A 439 0.22 -16.23 24.77
CA ALA A 439 -0.47 -15.09 24.19
C ALA A 439 -1.47 -15.51 23.11
N VAL A 440 -1.07 -16.40 22.19
CA VAL A 440 -1.94 -16.94 21.14
C VAL A 440 -3.14 -17.68 21.75
N HIS A 441 -2.94 -18.52 22.77
CA HIS A 441 -4.06 -19.15 23.48
C HIS A 441 -5.02 -18.13 24.06
N ARG A 442 -4.50 -17.10 24.75
CA ARG A 442 -5.35 -16.04 25.30
C ARG A 442 -6.11 -15.28 24.21
N SER A 443 -5.48 -14.98 23.08
CA SER A 443 -6.15 -14.35 21.93
C SER A 443 -7.28 -15.25 21.40
N LEU A 444 -7.05 -16.56 21.28
CA LEU A 444 -8.08 -17.50 20.82
C LEU A 444 -9.23 -17.61 21.82
N ASP A 445 -8.94 -17.67 23.13
CA ASP A 445 -9.95 -17.68 24.18
C ASP A 445 -10.80 -16.40 24.14
N LEU A 446 -10.17 -15.24 23.93
CA LEU A 446 -10.86 -13.96 23.78
C LEU A 446 -11.73 -13.93 22.52
N VAL A 447 -11.23 -14.46 21.41
CA VAL A 447 -11.98 -14.50 20.16
C VAL A 447 -13.17 -15.48 20.22
N ASN A 448 -13.15 -16.49 21.10
CA ASN A 448 -14.30 -17.37 21.33
C ASN A 448 -15.51 -16.66 21.96
N TYR A 449 -15.36 -15.44 22.50
CA TYR A 449 -16.48 -14.60 22.93
C TYR A 449 -17.21 -13.96 21.73
N LEU A 450 -16.59 -13.95 20.54
CA LEU A 450 -17.16 -13.40 19.32
C LEU A 450 -18.01 -14.42 18.58
N SER A 451 -18.99 -13.91 17.82
CA SER A 451 -19.82 -14.73 16.94
C SER A 451 -19.12 -14.94 15.59
N LEU A 452 -18.03 -15.71 15.59
CA LEU A 452 -17.26 -15.97 14.37
C LEU A 452 -17.89 -17.06 13.50
N ASP A 453 -17.92 -16.80 12.20
CA ASP A 453 -18.29 -17.78 11.17
C ASP A 453 -17.02 -18.38 10.57
N CYS A 454 -16.33 -19.20 11.37
CA CYS A 454 -15.02 -19.75 11.03
C CYS A 454 -15.12 -21.24 10.67
N TYR A 455 -14.83 -21.55 9.40
CA TYR A 455 -14.62 -22.92 8.94
C TYR A 455 -13.14 -23.08 8.58
N PRO A 456 -12.37 -23.84 9.37
CA PRO A 456 -10.96 -24.08 9.07
C PRO A 456 -10.78 -24.70 7.69
N ASP A 457 -9.82 -24.19 6.93
CA ASP A 457 -9.47 -24.72 5.62
C ASP A 457 -8.55 -25.94 5.80
N SER A 458 -9.13 -27.14 5.69
CA SER A 458 -8.41 -28.40 5.95
C SER A 458 -7.22 -28.60 5.02
N ALA A 459 -7.32 -28.16 3.76
CA ALA A 459 -6.23 -28.25 2.80
C ALA A 459 -5.08 -27.31 3.19
N HIS A 460 -5.38 -26.10 3.66
CA HIS A 460 -4.35 -25.17 4.13
C HIS A 460 -3.70 -25.66 5.41
N GLN A 461 -4.48 -26.21 6.35
CA GLN A 461 -3.95 -26.83 7.56
C GLN A 461 -3.05 -28.03 7.24
N GLU A 462 -3.40 -28.87 6.26
CA GLU A 462 -2.53 -29.96 5.83
C GLU A 462 -1.21 -29.44 5.25
N SER A 463 -1.29 -28.44 4.38
CA SER A 463 -0.10 -27.82 3.77
C SER A 463 0.83 -27.19 4.81
N THR A 464 0.31 -26.34 5.68
CA THR A 464 1.09 -25.71 6.76
C THR A 464 1.59 -26.74 7.79
N SER A 465 0.88 -27.85 8.00
CA SER A 465 1.36 -28.97 8.83
C SER A 465 2.60 -29.65 8.25
N ARG A 466 2.76 -29.69 6.91
CA ARG A 466 4.00 -30.18 6.27
C ARG A 466 5.13 -29.19 6.49
N ILE A 467 4.88 -27.90 6.33
CA ILE A 467 5.85 -26.82 6.61
C ILE A 467 6.36 -26.91 8.06
N ILE A 468 5.46 -26.99 9.04
CA ILE A 468 5.83 -27.12 10.47
C ILE A 468 6.66 -28.38 10.72
N ARG A 469 6.28 -29.52 10.14
CA ARG A 469 7.05 -30.78 10.26
C ARG A 469 8.47 -30.64 9.70
N LYS A 470 8.62 -29.97 8.55
CA LYS A 470 9.92 -29.75 7.92
C LYS A 470 10.80 -28.81 8.74
N LEU A 471 10.23 -27.71 9.24
CA LEU A 471 10.90 -26.76 10.14
C LEU A 471 11.45 -27.38 11.43
N LYS A 472 10.77 -28.42 11.97
CA LYS A 472 11.21 -29.16 13.16
C LYS A 472 12.36 -30.13 12.88
N ARG A 473 12.46 -30.66 11.65
CA ARG A 473 13.42 -31.72 11.28
C ARG A 473 14.72 -31.17 10.70
N GLU A 474 14.62 -30.11 9.93
CA GLU A 474 15.73 -29.52 9.18
C GLU A 474 15.98 -28.12 9.73
N PRO A 475 17.24 -27.68 9.94
CA PRO A 475 17.54 -26.30 10.37
C PRO A 475 17.35 -25.27 9.23
N HIS A 476 17.58 -25.67 7.97
CA HIS A 476 17.44 -24.82 6.78
C HIS A 476 16.63 -25.52 5.68
N PRO A 477 15.31 -25.73 5.88
CA PRO A 477 14.48 -26.35 4.87
C PRO A 477 14.24 -25.41 3.70
N ASP A 478 14.18 -25.95 2.50
CA ASP A 478 13.54 -25.26 1.38
C ASP A 478 12.02 -25.41 1.51
N LEU A 479 11.31 -24.29 1.69
CA LEU A 479 9.86 -24.25 1.89
C LEU A 479 9.11 -23.66 0.70
N THR A 480 9.79 -23.20 -0.36
CA THR A 480 9.21 -22.34 -1.39
C THR A 480 7.97 -22.96 -2.04
N ASP A 481 8.04 -24.22 -2.50
CA ASP A 481 6.90 -24.89 -3.14
C ASP A 481 5.72 -25.10 -2.18
N MET A 482 5.99 -25.45 -0.92
CA MET A 482 4.94 -25.65 0.09
C MET A 482 4.25 -24.33 0.45
N ILE A 483 5.02 -23.23 0.51
CA ILE A 483 4.52 -21.88 0.71
C ILE A 483 3.60 -21.49 -0.44
N ILE A 484 4.02 -21.72 -1.70
CA ILE A 484 3.21 -21.44 -2.90
C ILE A 484 1.91 -22.24 -2.88
N GLU A 485 1.97 -23.53 -2.56
CA GLU A 485 0.79 -24.39 -2.44
C GLU A 485 -0.19 -23.85 -1.38
N ALA A 486 0.30 -23.51 -0.18
CA ALA A 486 -0.52 -22.89 0.86
C ALA A 486 -1.05 -21.51 0.43
N ALA A 487 -0.31 -20.76 -0.38
CA ALA A 487 -0.69 -19.44 -0.87
C ALA A 487 -1.83 -19.52 -1.90
N HIS A 488 -1.81 -20.53 -2.79
CA HIS A 488 -2.90 -20.76 -3.75
C HIS A 488 -4.25 -21.05 -3.11
N LEU A 489 -4.26 -21.60 -1.88
CA LEU A 489 -5.48 -21.84 -1.12
C LEU A 489 -6.07 -20.54 -0.56
N ARG A 490 -5.21 -19.63 -0.10
CA ARG A 490 -5.63 -18.33 0.46
C ARG A 490 -5.74 -17.20 -0.56
N LYS A 491 -5.30 -17.41 -1.81
CA LYS A 491 -5.34 -16.44 -2.92
C LYS A 491 -4.52 -15.16 -2.72
N PHE A 492 -3.51 -15.23 -1.86
CA PHE A 492 -2.52 -14.17 -1.69
C PHE A 492 -1.22 -14.76 -1.16
N LEU A 493 -0.10 -14.15 -1.51
CA LEU A 493 1.18 -14.55 -0.96
C LEU A 493 1.34 -14.06 0.47
N GLY A 494 1.04 -12.78 0.70
CA GLY A 494 1.12 -12.11 2.00
C GLY A 494 0.63 -10.68 2.00
#